data_AF-A0A3N5EPU7-F1
#
_entry.id   AF-A0A3N5EPU7-F1
#
_cell.length_a   1.000
_cell.length_b   1.000
_cell.length_c   1.000
_cell.angle_alpha   90.00
_cell.angle_beta   90.00
_cell.angle_gamma   90.00
#
_symmetry.space_group_name_H-M   'P 1'
#
loop_
_entity.id
_entity.type
_entity.pdbx_description
1 polymer ?
#
loop_
_entity_poly.entity_id
_entity_poly.type
_entity_poly.pdbx_seq_one_letter_code
_entity_poly.pdbx_strand_id
1 'polypeptide(L)'
;MKPETPDVEEVQGQPCGVLPLDFVEVKDYTTFLAEYTMKGQDFVFHFFRSPERAKDFSYWLKVFPVALERVAVEHFQAGYPRVSATYVDDMESWWLGAKGFGTLLDKDGFAHKFLEKLDQMLDTLTVQ
;
A
#
# COMPACT_ATOMS: atom_id res chain seq x y z
N MET A 1 10.38 -58.29 -29.99
CA MET A 1 9.83 -57.70 -28.76
C MET A 1 10.58 -56.39 -28.51
N LYS A 2 9.93 -55.24 -28.72
CA LYS A 2 10.46 -53.93 -28.34
C LYS A 2 9.88 -53.57 -26.96
N PRO A 3 10.66 -53.04 -26.01
CA PRO A 3 10.14 -52.60 -24.72
C PRO A 3 9.41 -51.25 -24.88
N GLU A 4 8.19 -51.18 -24.37
CA GLU A 4 7.41 -49.96 -24.20
C GLU A 4 8.03 -49.12 -23.06
N THR A 5 8.17 -47.82 -23.31
CA THR A 5 8.71 -46.84 -22.36
C THR A 5 7.54 -46.33 -21.52
N PRO A 6 7.63 -46.26 -20.18
CA PRO A 6 6.53 -45.78 -19.36
C PRO A 6 6.35 -44.27 -19.53
N ASP A 7 5.08 -43.86 -19.67
CA ASP A 7 4.65 -42.47 -19.70
C ASP A 7 5.10 -41.73 -18.44
N VAL A 8 5.69 -40.56 -18.66
CA VAL A 8 6.14 -39.65 -17.61
C VAL A 8 4.91 -38.90 -17.12
N GLU A 9 4.41 -39.23 -15.93
CA GLU A 9 3.32 -38.47 -15.30
C GLU A 9 3.77 -37.03 -15.05
N GLU A 10 3.13 -36.12 -15.78
CA GLU A 10 3.27 -34.68 -15.65
C GLU A 10 2.73 -34.24 -14.28
N VAL A 11 3.65 -33.93 -13.36
CA VAL A 11 3.31 -33.37 -12.04
C VAL A 11 2.71 -31.99 -12.25
N GLN A 12 1.38 -31.92 -12.30
CA GLN A 12 0.63 -30.68 -12.30
C GLN A 12 0.91 -29.94 -10.98
N GLY A 13 1.78 -28.93 -11.06
CA GLY A 13 2.04 -28.01 -9.97
C GLY A 13 0.74 -27.32 -9.56
N GLN A 14 0.23 -27.68 -8.39
CA GLN A 14 -0.94 -27.06 -7.80
C GLN A 14 -0.66 -25.56 -7.61
N PRO A 15 -1.40 -24.65 -8.27
CA PRO A 15 -1.20 -23.23 -8.04
C PRO A 15 -1.52 -22.97 -6.57
N CYS A 16 -0.51 -22.57 -5.79
CA CYS A 16 -0.73 -22.06 -4.44
C CYS A 16 -1.78 -20.95 -4.57
N GLY A 17 -2.99 -21.22 -4.05
CA GLY A 17 -4.14 -20.34 -4.16
C GLY A 17 -3.92 -19.07 -3.34
N VAL A 18 -3.15 -18.14 -3.89
CA VAL A 18 -3.10 -16.77 -3.39
C VAL A 18 -4.40 -16.13 -3.81
N LEU A 19 -5.33 -15.98 -2.86
CA LEU A 19 -6.54 -15.21 -3.09
C LEU A 19 -6.13 -13.77 -3.44
N PRO A 20 -6.75 -13.16 -4.47
CA PRO A 20 -6.51 -11.76 -4.78
C PRO A 20 -6.85 -10.90 -3.56
N LEU A 21 -6.03 -9.88 -3.30
CA LEU A 21 -6.35 -8.87 -2.30
C LEU A 21 -7.38 -7.92 -2.89
N ASP A 22 -8.49 -7.72 -2.18
CA ASP A 22 -9.49 -6.73 -2.54
C ASP A 22 -9.05 -5.36 -2.00
N PHE A 23 -8.69 -4.45 -2.91
CA PHE A 23 -8.31 -3.09 -2.59
C PHE A 23 -9.51 -2.15 -2.67
N VAL A 24 -9.60 -1.23 -1.71
CA VAL A 24 -10.56 -0.13 -1.70
C VAL A 24 -9.86 1.11 -2.25
N GLU A 25 -10.30 1.59 -3.41
CA GLU A 25 -9.81 2.81 -4.04
C GLU A 25 -10.43 4.06 -3.39
N VAL A 26 -9.62 5.07 -3.11
CA VAL A 26 -10.05 6.36 -2.53
C VAL A 26 -9.64 7.50 -3.47
N LYS A 27 -10.63 8.14 -4.11
CA LYS A 27 -10.43 9.15 -5.18
C LYS A 27 -10.50 10.60 -4.72
N ASP A 28 -10.82 10.85 -3.45
CA ASP A 28 -11.25 12.17 -2.99
C ASP A 28 -10.11 13.13 -2.60
N TYR A 29 -8.85 12.73 -2.76
CA TYR A 29 -7.69 13.53 -2.36
C TYR A 29 -7.02 14.21 -3.55
N THR A 30 -6.75 15.51 -3.43
CA THR A 30 -6.12 16.30 -4.50
C THR A 30 -4.62 16.02 -4.62
N THR A 31 -3.97 15.57 -3.53
CA THR A 31 -2.51 15.48 -3.47
C THR A 31 -1.92 14.13 -3.88
N PHE A 32 -2.71 13.04 -3.85
CA PHE A 32 -2.34 11.69 -4.25
C PHE A 32 -3.58 10.84 -4.55
N LEU A 33 -3.40 9.72 -5.25
CA LEU A 33 -4.39 8.64 -5.30
C LEU A 33 -3.97 7.56 -4.32
N ALA A 34 -4.92 6.89 -3.67
CA ALA A 34 -4.61 5.81 -2.76
C ALA A 34 -5.59 4.66 -2.90
N GLU A 35 -5.09 3.47 -2.61
CA GLU A 35 -5.88 2.29 -2.35
C GLU A 35 -5.35 1.60 -1.09
N TYR A 36 -6.22 0.89 -0.38
CA TYR A 36 -5.80 0.11 0.78
C TYR A 36 -6.50 -1.23 0.86
N THR A 37 -5.88 -2.15 1.58
CA THR A 37 -6.45 -3.47 1.87
C THR A 37 -6.00 -3.95 3.24
N MET A 38 -6.67 -5.00 3.71
CA MET A 38 -6.34 -5.70 4.95
C MET A 38 -5.82 -7.10 4.63
N LYS A 39 -4.57 -7.37 5.02
CA LYS A 39 -3.99 -8.72 4.93
C LYS A 39 -3.90 -9.30 6.33
N GLY A 40 -4.91 -10.07 6.73
CA GLY A 40 -5.01 -10.62 8.07
C GLY A 40 -5.21 -9.50 9.10
N GLN A 41 -4.18 -9.23 9.93
CA GLN A 41 -4.21 -8.15 10.92
C GLN A 41 -3.47 -6.89 10.47
N ASP A 42 -3.00 -6.83 9.23
CA ASP A 42 -2.14 -5.76 8.77
C ASP A 42 -2.86 -4.90 7.74
N PHE A 43 -2.76 -3.57 7.87
CA PHE A 43 -3.13 -2.67 6.78
C PHE A 43 -2.00 -2.60 5.77
N VAL A 44 -2.37 -2.54 4.49
CA VAL A 44 -1.49 -2.22 3.39
C VAL A 44 -2.10 -1.08 2.62
N PHE A 45 -1.39 0.04 2.53
CA PHE A 45 -1.75 1.17 1.69
C PHE A 45 -0.81 1.24 0.50
N HIS A 46 -1.36 1.61 -0.65
CA HIS A 46 -0.64 1.83 -1.88
C HIS A 46 -1.02 3.21 -2.41
N PHE A 47 -0.01 4.03 -2.67
CA PHE A 47 -0.17 5.42 -3.06
C PHE A 47 0.43 5.67 -4.42
N PHE A 48 -0.29 6.44 -5.23
CA PHE A 48 0.13 6.88 -6.55
C PHE A 48 0.09 8.40 -6.63
N ARG A 49 0.89 8.95 -7.55
CA ARG A 49 0.83 10.38 -7.85
C ARG A 49 -0.53 10.74 -8.43
N SER A 50 -1.09 11.88 -7.99
CA SER A 50 -2.25 12.43 -8.66
C SER A 50 -1.86 12.94 -10.06
N PRO A 51 -2.76 12.87 -11.06
CA PRO A 51 -2.49 13.40 -12.40
C PRO A 51 -2.09 14.88 -12.39
N GLU A 52 -2.61 15.66 -11.44
CA GLU A 52 -2.32 17.09 -11.26
C GLU A 52 -0.87 17.35 -10.86
N ARG A 53 -0.26 16.42 -10.11
CA ARG A 53 1.13 16.51 -9.63
C ARG A 53 2.07 15.51 -10.30
N ALA A 54 1.66 14.88 -11.41
CA ALA A 54 2.41 13.83 -12.10
C ALA A 54 3.83 14.25 -12.53
N LYS A 55 4.10 15.55 -12.70
CA LYS A 55 5.43 16.06 -13.11
C LYS A 55 6.35 16.40 -11.94
N ASP A 56 5.85 16.45 -10.71
CA ASP A 56 6.62 16.85 -9.54
C ASP A 56 7.22 15.62 -8.82
N PHE A 57 8.29 15.09 -9.40
CA PHE A 57 9.06 13.99 -8.81
C PHE A 57 9.74 14.38 -7.50
N SER A 58 10.09 15.67 -7.34
CA SER A 58 10.75 16.14 -6.12
C SER A 58 9.79 16.09 -4.95
N TYR A 59 8.55 16.54 -5.12
CA TYR A 59 7.49 16.36 -4.15
C TYR A 59 7.31 14.87 -3.80
N TRP A 60 7.19 14.00 -4.80
CA TRP A 60 6.88 12.59 -4.58
C TRP A 60 7.99 11.79 -3.89
N LEU A 61 9.25 12.11 -4.17
CA LEU A 61 10.40 11.37 -3.61
C LEU A 61 10.97 12.00 -2.34
N LYS A 62 10.65 13.26 -2.04
CA LYS A 62 11.24 13.98 -0.90
C LYS A 62 10.22 14.44 0.12
N VAL A 63 9.11 15.04 -0.33
CA VAL A 63 8.10 15.63 0.57
C VAL A 63 7.12 14.56 1.02
N PHE A 64 6.59 13.79 0.08
CA PHE A 64 5.60 12.74 0.35
C PHE A 64 6.05 11.71 1.39
N PRO A 65 7.23 11.05 1.30
CA PRO A 65 7.64 10.05 2.28
C PRO A 65 7.81 10.61 3.69
N VAL A 66 8.25 11.87 3.82
CA VAL A 66 8.42 12.52 5.12
C VAL A 66 7.06 12.76 5.79
N ALA A 67 6.07 13.22 5.03
CA ALA A 67 4.71 13.37 5.52
C ALA A 67 4.06 12.01 5.84
N LEU A 68 4.24 11.02 4.95
CA LEU A 68 3.73 9.66 5.10
C LEU A 68 4.23 9.02 6.39
N GLU A 69 5.54 9.03 6.64
CA GLU A 69 6.14 8.43 7.83
C GLU A 69 5.62 9.11 9.10
N ARG A 70 5.62 10.45 9.15
CA ARG A 70 5.15 11.20 10.30
C ARG A 70 3.69 10.89 10.63
N VAL A 71 2.81 11.01 9.64
CA VAL A 71 1.37 10.78 9.84
C VAL A 71 1.10 9.32 10.17
N ALA A 72 1.83 8.37 9.58
CA ALA A 72 1.68 6.96 9.91
C ALA A 72 2.08 6.68 11.37
N VAL A 73 3.23 7.17 11.84
CA VAL A 73 3.64 6.98 13.24
C VAL A 73 2.63 7.59 14.21
N GLU A 74 2.14 8.79 13.93
CA GLU A 74 1.14 9.48 14.75
C GLU A 74 -0.24 8.78 14.70
N HIS A 75 -0.67 8.29 13.54
CA HIS A 75 -1.99 7.67 13.39
C HIS A 75 -2.02 6.27 13.99
N PHE A 76 -1.02 5.44 13.68
CA PHE A 76 -0.92 4.05 14.15
C PHE A 76 -0.31 3.94 15.55
N GLN A 77 0.21 5.04 16.11
CA GLN A 77 0.89 5.06 17.41
C GLN A 77 2.00 4.00 17.49
N ALA A 78 2.70 3.80 16.37
CA ALA A 78 3.69 2.75 16.21
C ALA A 78 4.75 3.18 15.18
N GLY A 79 6.01 2.80 15.42
CA GLY A 79 7.10 2.97 14.48
C GLY A 79 7.57 1.65 13.88
N TYR A 80 8.80 1.64 13.36
CA TYR A 80 9.46 0.43 12.90
C TYR A 80 9.55 -0.63 14.03
N PRO A 81 9.36 -1.94 13.75
CA PRO A 81 9.07 -2.56 12.45
C PRO A 81 7.57 -2.74 12.16
N ARG A 82 6.69 -2.13 12.96
CA ARG A 82 5.23 -2.29 12.81
C ARG A 82 4.69 -1.42 11.70
N VAL A 83 5.24 -0.22 11.54
CA VAL A 83 4.91 0.71 10.45
C VAL A 83 6.17 0.86 9.60
N SER A 84 6.05 0.62 8.30
CA SER A 84 7.15 0.75 7.35
C SER A 84 6.63 1.15 5.98
N ALA A 85 7.24 2.16 5.37
CA ALA A 85 6.98 2.57 4.00
C ALA A 85 8.12 2.15 3.07
N THR A 86 7.83 1.89 1.80
CA THR A 86 8.82 1.54 0.78
C THR A 86 8.37 2.08 -0.57
N TYR A 87 9.31 2.65 -1.32
CA TYR A 87 9.07 3.08 -2.69
C TYR A 87 9.29 1.93 -3.66
N VAL A 88 8.44 1.81 -4.66
CA VAL A 88 8.53 0.80 -5.72
C VAL A 88 8.80 1.53 -7.03
N ASP A 89 10.06 1.49 -7.48
CA ASP A 89 10.53 2.23 -8.66
C ASP A 89 9.73 1.89 -9.92
N ASP A 90 9.48 0.60 -10.17
CA ASP A 90 8.79 0.10 -11.37
C ASP A 90 7.35 0.61 -11.50
N MET A 91 6.70 0.96 -10.38
CA MET A 91 5.32 1.45 -10.33
C MET A 91 5.23 2.93 -9.99
N GLU A 92 6.38 3.57 -9.73
CA GLU A 92 6.51 4.94 -9.22
C GLU A 92 5.58 5.23 -8.02
N SER A 93 5.44 4.24 -7.13
CA SER A 93 4.45 4.26 -6.06
C SER A 93 5.04 4.02 -4.68
N TRP A 94 4.33 4.46 -3.65
CA TRP A 94 4.69 4.19 -2.26
C TRP A 94 3.77 3.14 -1.67
N TRP A 95 4.36 2.20 -0.94
CA TRP A 95 3.65 1.19 -0.17
C TRP A 95 3.87 1.44 1.31
N LEU A 96 2.81 1.40 2.11
CA LEU A 96 2.89 1.45 3.57
C LEU A 96 2.26 0.18 4.15
N GLY A 97 3.04 -0.56 4.94
CA GLY A 97 2.54 -1.65 5.77
C GLY A 97 2.41 -1.21 7.23
N ALA A 98 1.27 -1.52 7.86
CA ALA A 98 1.03 -1.30 9.28
C ALA A 98 0.52 -2.59 9.96
N LYS A 99 1.33 -3.17 10.86
CA LYS A 99 1.14 -4.52 11.41
C LYS A 99 0.37 -4.56 12.74
N GLY A 100 -0.58 -5.49 12.82
CA GLY A 100 -1.31 -5.79 14.06
C GLY A 100 -2.41 -4.78 14.41
N PHE A 101 -3.13 -4.26 13.42
CA PHE A 101 -4.24 -3.31 13.56
C PHE A 101 -5.60 -3.87 13.09
N GLY A 102 -5.67 -5.14 12.68
CA GLY A 102 -6.91 -5.74 12.18
C GLY A 102 -7.97 -6.09 13.22
N THR A 103 -7.72 -5.84 14.51
CA THR A 103 -8.70 -6.00 15.59
C THR A 103 -9.63 -4.78 15.73
N LEU A 104 -9.41 -3.72 14.96
CA LEU A 104 -10.27 -2.54 14.93
C LEU A 104 -11.68 -2.90 14.42
N LEU A 105 -12.70 -2.36 15.10
CA LEU A 105 -14.11 -2.57 14.76
C LEU A 105 -14.48 -1.88 13.45
N ASP A 106 -14.01 -0.64 13.27
CA ASP A 106 -14.22 0.17 12.07
C ASP A 106 -12.88 0.40 11.37
N LYS A 107 -12.55 -0.52 10.45
CA LYS A 107 -11.28 -0.50 9.72
C LYS A 107 -11.27 0.56 8.63
N ASP A 108 -12.39 0.71 7.95
CA ASP A 108 -12.52 1.64 6.82
C ASP A 108 -12.51 3.09 7.33
N GLY A 109 -13.26 3.40 8.39
CA GLY A 109 -13.19 4.72 9.03
C GLY A 109 -11.80 5.03 9.58
N PHE A 110 -11.08 4.02 10.10
CA PHE A 110 -9.70 4.19 10.56
C PHE A 110 -8.74 4.50 9.39
N ALA A 111 -8.83 3.72 8.30
CA ALA A 111 -8.04 3.92 7.09
C ALA A 111 -8.31 5.29 6.44
N HIS A 112 -9.59 5.67 6.26
CA HIS A 112 -9.96 6.97 5.72
C HIS A 112 -9.42 8.12 6.58
N LYS A 113 -9.55 8.03 7.90
CA LYS A 113 -8.99 9.05 8.81
C LYS A 113 -7.46 9.18 8.71
N PHE A 114 -6.76 8.11 8.36
CA PHE A 114 -5.32 8.18 8.09
C PHE A 114 -5.05 8.93 6.79
N LEU A 115 -5.77 8.61 5.72
CA LEU A 115 -5.63 9.26 4.42
C LEU A 115 -5.99 10.75 4.49
N GLU A 116 -7.06 11.12 5.18
CA GLU A 116 -7.45 12.53 5.42
C GLU A 116 -6.34 13.32 6.12
N LYS A 117 -5.73 12.75 7.17
CA LYS A 117 -4.61 13.40 7.88
C LYS A 117 -3.39 13.58 6.99
N LEU A 118 -3.13 12.59 6.12
CA LEU A 118 -2.00 12.66 5.19
C LEU A 118 -2.20 13.76 4.17
N ASP A 119 -3.40 13.85 3.57
CA ASP A 119 -3.75 14.89 2.60
C ASP A 119 -3.63 16.29 3.23
N GLN A 120 -4.19 16.49 4.44
CA GLN A 120 -4.06 17.76 5.19
C GLN A 120 -2.61 18.17 5.47
N MET A 121 -1.76 17.20 5.83
CA MET A 121 -0.33 17.45 6.06
C MET A 121 0.36 17.88 4.76
N LEU A 122 0.09 17.20 3.66
CA LEU A 122 0.69 17.48 2.36
C LEU A 122 0.24 18.83 1.78
N ASP A 123 -1.03 19.19 1.96
CA ASP A 123 -1.54 20.52 1.61
C ASP A 123 -0.78 21.62 2.38
N THR A 124 -0.56 21.42 3.68
CA THR A 124 0.18 22.39 4.51
C THR A 124 1.63 22.57 4.05
N LEU A 125 2.28 21.51 3.55
CA LEU A 125 3.66 21.53 3.08
C LEU A 125 3.83 22.09 1.66
N THR A 126 2.75 22.15 0.86
CA THR A 126 2.81 22.58 -0.55
C THR A 126 2.34 24.02 -0.78
N VAL A 127 1.79 24.69 0.25
CA VAL A 127 1.36 26.10 0.20
C VAL A 127 2.49 27.08 0.63
N GLN A 128 3.71 26.59 0.90
CA GLN A 128 4.89 27.41 1.25
C GLN A 128 5.77 27.71 0.03
#